data_AF-A0A2A2I0B0-F1
#
_entry.id   AF-A0A2A2I0B0-F1
#
_cell.length_a   1.000
_cell.length_b   1.000
_cell.length_c   1.000
_cell.angle_alpha   90.00
_cell.angle_beta   90.00
_cell.angle_gamma   90.00
#
_symmetry.space_group_name_H-M   'P 1'
#
loop_
_entity.id
_entity.type
_entity.pdbx_description
1 polymer ?
#
loop_
_entity_poly.entity_id
_entity_poly.type
_entity_poly.pdbx_seq_one_letter_code
_entity_poly.pdbx_strand_id
1 'polypeptide(L)' 'MEEIDQENREYFMEAGGKAFHYIPALNADERHIEALLSLVENNLAGWPRPESDADVLQSRRQRAAAMGADA' A
#
# COMPACT_ATOMS: atom_id res chain seq x y z
N MET A 1 -7.53 13.82 -5.40
CA MET A 1 -8.57 12.84 -5.82
C MET A 1 -9.94 13.49 -6.02
N GLU A 2 -10.22 14.68 -5.46
CA GLU A 2 -11.50 15.39 -5.72
C GLU A 2 -11.71 15.75 -7.20
N GLU A 3 -10.64 16.09 -7.91
CA GLU A 3 -10.64 16.42 -9.35
C GLU A 3 -11.29 15.32 -10.21
N ILE A 4 -10.97 14.04 -9.96
CA ILE A 4 -11.48 12.92 -10.78
C ILE A 4 -12.97 12.63 -10.55
N ASP A 5 -13.52 12.81 -9.35
CA ASP A 5 -14.96 12.60 -9.10
C ASP A 5 -15.77 13.81 -9.56
N GLN A 6 -15.28 15.03 -9.34
CA GLN A 6 -16.02 16.24 -9.69
C GLN A 6 -16.00 16.51 -11.20
N GLU A 7 -14.82 16.52 -11.83
CA GLU A 7 -14.72 16.88 -13.26
C GLU A 7 -15.35 15.81 -14.17
N ASN A 8 -15.14 14.53 -13.90
CA ASN A 8 -15.74 13.47 -14.73
C ASN A 8 -17.25 13.41 -14.57
N ARG A 9 -17.78 13.73 -13.38
CA ARG A 9 -19.21 13.85 -13.16
C ARG A 9 -19.77 15.00 -13.97
N GLU A 10 -19.14 16.17 -13.94
CA GLU A 10 -19.53 17.32 -14.76
C GLU A 10 -19.56 16.97 -16.24
N TYR A 11 -18.46 16.43 -16.79
CA TYR A 11 -18.41 15.99 -18.19
C TYR A 11 -19.49 14.97 -18.54
N PHE A 12 -19.76 14.01 -17.66
CA PHE A 12 -20.79 13.00 -17.88
C PHE A 12 -22.20 13.60 -17.92
N MET A 13 -22.49 14.55 -17.03
CA MET A 13 -23.80 15.21 -16.98
C MET A 13 -23.98 16.16 -18.17
N GLU A 14 -22.94 16.92 -18.55
CA GLU A 14 -22.97 17.79 -19.74
C GLU A 14 -23.18 17.00 -21.04
N ALA A 15 -22.64 15.79 -21.13
CA ALA A 15 -22.86 14.88 -22.26
C ALA A 15 -24.27 14.23 -22.29
N GLY A 16 -25.17 14.57 -21.35
CA GLY A 16 -26.53 14.04 -21.28
C GLY A 16 -26.67 12.76 -20.44
N GLY A 17 -25.67 12.43 -19.63
CA GLY A 17 -25.74 11.36 -18.64
C GLY A 17 -26.83 11.61 -17.60
N LYS A 18 -27.48 10.53 -17.13
CA LYS A 18 -28.63 10.62 -16.21
C LYS A 18 -28.30 10.28 -14.77
N ALA A 19 -27.32 9.42 -14.54
CA ALA A 19 -26.92 8.97 -13.22
C ALA A 19 -25.44 8.61 -13.22
N PHE A 20 -24.66 9.29 -12.38
CA PHE A 20 -23.22 9.07 -12.22
C PHE A 20 -22.94 8.48 -10.84
N HIS A 21 -22.21 7.37 -10.81
CA HIS A 21 -21.84 6.66 -9.58
C HIS A 21 -20.33 6.55 -9.53
N TYR A 22 -19.74 7.21 -8.54
CA TYR A 22 -18.32 7.10 -8.26
C TYR A 22 -18.09 5.92 -7.32
N ILE A 23 -17.08 5.11 -7.62
CA ILE A 23 -16.58 4.08 -6.71
C ILE A 23 -15.41 4.69 -5.96
N PRO A 24 -15.52 4.93 -4.63
CA PRO A 24 -14.43 5.48 -3.85
C PRO A 24 -13.20 4.57 -3.90
N ALA A 25 -12.02 5.16 -4.05
CA ALA A 25 -10.79 4.43 -3.86
C ALA A 25 -10.69 3.93 -2.40
N LEU A 26 -10.24 2.70 -2.23
CA LEU A 26 -10.12 2.07 -0.91
C LEU A 26 -9.09 2.76 0.00
N ASN A 27 -8.08 3.41 -0.58
CA ASN A 27 -7.07 4.21 0.14
C ASN A 27 -6.55 3.50 1.41
N ALA A 28 -6.50 4.21 2.54
CA ALA A 28 -6.07 3.71 3.83
C ALA A 28 -7.24 3.14 4.67
N ASP A 29 -8.35 2.70 4.04
CA ASP A 29 -9.40 1.94 4.72
C ASP A 29 -8.80 0.69 5.37
N GLU A 30 -9.17 0.45 6.64
CA GLU A 30 -8.60 -0.62 7.46
C GLU A 30 -8.75 -2.00 6.80
N ARG A 31 -9.90 -2.29 6.19
CA ARG A 31 -10.15 -3.59 5.54
C ARG A 31 -9.31 -3.77 4.28
N HIS A 32 -8.98 -2.68 3.60
CA HIS A 32 -8.09 -2.74 2.44
C HIS A 32 -6.66 -3.03 2.85
N ILE A 33 -6.19 -2.43 3.94
CA ILE A 33 -4.88 -2.72 4.52
C ILE A 33 -4.82 -4.18 4.98
N GLU A 34 -5.85 -4.68 5.66
CA GLU A 34 -5.96 -6.09 6.07
C GLU A 34 -5.94 -7.06 4.88
N ALA A 35 -6.63 -6.71 3.79
CA ALA A 35 -6.63 -7.52 2.57
C ALA A 35 -5.23 -7.58 1.93
N LEU A 36 -4.52 -6.45 1.87
CA LEU A 36 -3.13 -6.40 1.39
C LEU A 36 -2.19 -7.19 2.29
N LEU A 37 -2.33 -7.07 3.62
CA LEU A 37 -1.55 -7.85 4.58
C LEU A 37 -1.76 -9.36 4.36
N SER A 38 -3.01 -9.78 4.22
CA SER A 38 -3.35 -11.19 3.97
C SER A 38 -2.70 -11.71 2.68
N LEU A 39 -2.71 -10.90 1.60
CA LEU A 39 -2.02 -11.25 0.36
C LEU A 39 -0.51 -11.37 0.56
N VAL A 40 0.10 -10.44 1.28
CA VAL A 40 1.54 -10.47 1.58
C VAL A 40 1.88 -11.73 2.38
N GLU A 41 1.15 -12.04 3.44
CA GLU A 41 1.39 -13.24 4.24
C GLU A 41 1.26 -14.54 3.44
N ASN A 42 0.22 -14.62 2.59
CA ASN A 42 -0.01 -15.79 1.72
C ASN A 42 1.09 -15.95 0.66
N ASN A 43 1.61 -14.85 0.11
CA ASN A 43 2.62 -14.88 -0.95
C ASN A 43 4.06 -14.91 -0.41
N LEU A 44 4.27 -14.56 0.85
CA LEU A 44 5.54 -14.74 1.55
C LEU A 44 5.69 -16.14 2.17
N ALA A 45 4.69 -17.02 2.04
CA ALA A 45 4.78 -18.41 2.47
C ALA A 45 5.94 -19.11 1.76
N GLY A 46 7.04 -19.35 2.48
CA GLY A 46 8.29 -19.93 1.97
C GLY A 46 9.47 -18.96 1.93
N TRP A 47 9.25 -17.66 2.09
CA TRP A 47 10.34 -16.72 2.37
C TRP A 47 10.68 -16.80 3.85
N PRO A 48 11.97 -16.89 4.23
CA PRO A 48 12.33 -16.83 5.64
C PRO A 48 11.84 -15.48 6.18
N ARG A 49 10.94 -15.52 7.17
CA ARG A 49 10.66 -14.30 7.93
C ARG A 49 12.01 -13.82 8.45
N PRO A 50 12.37 -12.54 8.27
CA PRO A 50 13.60 -12.04 8.85
C PRO A 50 13.55 -12.34 10.35
N GLU A 51 14.48 -13.18 10.82
CA GLU A 51 14.59 -13.49 12.24
C GLU A 51 14.72 -12.16 12.98
N SER A 52 13.80 -11.95 13.92
CA SER A 52 13.72 -10.74 14.74
C SER A 52 14.57 -10.88 16.01
N ASP A 53 15.50 -11.85 16.01
CA ASP A 53 16.44 -12.06 17.09
C ASP A 53 17.36 -10.84 17.20
N ALA A 54 17.56 -10.36 18.43
CA ALA A 54 18.30 -9.14 18.72
C ALA A 54 19.73 -9.21 18.16
N ASP A 55 20.36 -10.38 18.22
CA ASP A 55 21.74 -10.58 17.75
C ASP A 55 21.81 -10.56 16.20
N VAL A 56 20.79 -11.10 15.53
CA VAL A 56 20.67 -11.08 14.07
C VAL A 56 20.44 -9.65 13.58
N LEU A 57 19.58 -8.89 14.25
CA LEU A 57 19.31 -7.48 13.94
C LEU A 57 20.55 -6.60 14.13
N GLN A 58 21.29 -6.79 15.22
CA GLN A 58 22.52 -6.05 15.49
C GLN A 58 23.61 -6.36 14.44
N SER A 59 23.76 -7.62 14.06
CA SER A 59 24.69 -8.04 13.01
C SER A 59 24.34 -7.44 11.64
N ARG A 60 23.04 -7.31 11.32
CA ARG A 60 22.57 -6.66 10.09
C ARG A 60 22.90 -5.16 10.09
N ARG A 61 22.69 -4.48 11.23
CA ARG A 61 23.02 -3.06 11.39
C ARG A 61 24.50 -2.77 11.19
N GLN A 62 25.38 -3.60 11.76
CA GLN A 62 26.84 -3.46 11.60
C GLN A 62 27.27 -3.60 10.14
N ARG A 63 26.72 -4.59 9.41
CA ARG A 63 27.01 -4.77 7.97
C ARG A 63 26.52 -3.60 7.13
N ALA A 64 25.32 -3.08 7.41
CA ALA A 64 24.77 -1.93 6.70
C ALA A 64 25.65 -0.68 6.91
N ALA A 65 26.07 -0.40 8.15
CA ALA A 65 26.97 0.71 8.46
C ALA A 65 28.34 0.55 7.78
N ALA A 66 28.90 -0.66 7.74
CA ALA A 66 30.15 -0.96 7.03
C ALA A 66 30.04 -0.76 5.50
N MET A 67 28.84 -0.88 4.94
CA MET A 67 28.53 -0.62 3.53
C MET A 67 28.17 0.85 3.25
N GLY A 68 28.24 1.73 4.26
CA GLY A 68 28.01 3.17 4.11
C GLY A 68 26.55 3.59 4.22
N ALA A 69 25.67 2.75 4.80
CA ALA A 69 24.33 3.20 5.15
C ALA A 69 24.39 4.13 6.36
N ASP A 70 23.88 5.36 6.22
CA ASP A 70 23.73 6.29 7.33
C ASP A 70 22.69 5.79 8.35
N ALA A 71 22.95 6.08 9.62
CA ALA A 71 22.26 5.53 10.79
C ALA A 71 20.89 6.15 11.08
#